data_AF-A0A1G1J0M9-F1
#
_entry.id   AF-A0A1G1J0M9-F1
#
_cell.length_a   1.000
_cell.length_b   1.000
_cell.length_c   1.000
_cell.angle_alpha   90.00
_cell.angle_beta   90.00
_cell.angle_gamma   90.00
#
_symmetry.space_group_name_H-M   'P 1'
#
loop_
_entity.id
_entity.type
_entity.pdbx_description
1 polymer ?
#
loop_
_entity_poly.entity_id
_entity_poly.type
_entity_poly.pdbx_seq_one_letter_code
_entity_poly.pdbx_strand_id
1 'polypeptide(L)' 'MEYGKWIAQEYRKVSTKTFPVLDESGDIVFEEFYTVYGLAGTPEGVGILGRASQKKIVNVAQRGGIVVVLRG' A
#
# COMPACT_ATOMS: atom_id res chain seq x y z
N MET A 1 -11.05 8.32 30.93
CA MET A 1 -10.92 8.33 29.46
C MET A 1 -9.53 8.79 29.12
N GLU A 2 -8.76 7.99 28.41
CA GLU A 2 -7.40 8.35 27.99
C GLU A 2 -7.51 9.31 26.80
N TYR A 3 -7.12 10.57 27.00
CA TYR A 3 -7.11 11.57 25.93
C TYR A 3 -6.07 11.15 24.88
N GLY A 4 -6.43 11.24 23.58
CA GLY A 4 -5.51 10.95 22.47
C GLY A 4 -5.49 9.50 21.96
N LYS A 5 -6.36 8.61 22.46
CA LYS A 5 -6.44 7.22 21.97
C LYS A 5 -6.82 7.10 20.49
N TRP A 6 -7.56 8.06 19.96
CA TRP A 6 -8.06 8.07 18.59
C TRP A 6 -7.77 9.40 17.93
N ILE A 7 -7.42 9.34 16.65
CA ILE A 7 -7.39 10.49 15.76
C ILE A 7 -8.47 10.30 14.69
N ALA A 8 -9.14 11.38 14.33
CA ALA A 8 -10.00 11.43 13.16
C ALA A 8 -9.25 12.16 12.04
N GLN A 9 -9.33 11.63 10.83
CA GLN A 9 -8.77 12.25 9.63
C GLN A 9 -9.87 12.34 8.58
N GLU A 10 -9.86 13.42 7.80
CA GLU A 10 -10.74 13.54 6.64
C GLU A 10 -10.46 12.40 5.66
N TYR A 11 -11.55 11.79 5.15
CA TYR A 11 -11.43 10.73 4.16
C TYR A 11 -10.82 11.27 2.85
N ARG A 12 -9.79 10.59 2.37
CA ARG A 12 -9.20 10.79 1.04
C ARG A 12 -9.24 9.47 0.29
N LYS A 13 -9.65 9.52 -0.99
CA LYS A 13 -9.65 8.34 -1.84
C LYS A 13 -8.20 7.87 -2.04
N VAL A 14 -7.91 6.63 -1.63
CA VAL A 14 -6.61 6.00 -1.86
C VAL A 14 -6.50 5.61 -3.34
N SER A 15 -5.33 5.85 -3.93
CA SER A 15 -5.08 5.53 -5.35
C SER A 15 -5.06 4.02 -5.58
N THR A 16 -5.56 3.58 -6.74
CA THR A 16 -5.47 2.18 -7.17
C THR A 16 -4.42 2.00 -8.26
N LYS A 17 -3.82 0.80 -8.30
CA LYS A 17 -2.94 0.32 -9.37
C LYS A 17 -3.26 -1.13 -9.66
N THR A 18 -3.11 -1.53 -10.91
CA THR A 18 -3.36 -2.90 -11.34
C THR A 18 -2.08 -3.71 -11.27
N PHE A 19 -2.17 -4.92 -10.70
CA PHE A 19 -1.05 -5.87 -10.63
C PHE A 19 -1.43 -7.20 -11.28
N PRO A 20 -0.48 -7.89 -11.92
CA PRO A 20 -0.67 -9.29 -12.26
C PRO A 20 -0.63 -10.13 -10.97
N VAL A 21 -1.62 -10.98 -10.78
CA VAL A 21 -1.70 -11.95 -9.69
C VAL A 21 -2.02 -13.34 -10.26
N LEU A 22 -1.70 -14.38 -9.51
CA LEU A 22 -2.11 -15.74 -9.83
C LEU A 22 -3.49 -15.99 -9.21
N ASP A 23 -4.43 -16.47 -10.01
CA ASP A 23 -5.72 -16.94 -9.49
C ASP A 23 -5.60 -18.36 -8.90
N GLU A 24 -6.73 -18.93 -8.46
CA GLU A 24 -6.78 -20.27 -7.88
C GLU A 24 -6.38 -21.38 -8.86
N SER A 25 -6.49 -21.13 -10.17
CA SER A 25 -6.08 -22.06 -11.23
C SER A 25 -4.60 -21.89 -11.62
N GLY A 26 -3.94 -20.85 -11.09
CA GLY A 26 -2.56 -20.49 -11.42
C GLY A 26 -2.44 -19.63 -12.68
N ASP A 27 -3.55 -19.12 -13.22
CA ASP A 27 -3.54 -18.23 -14.36
C ASP A 27 -3.24 -16.79 -13.92
N ILE A 28 -2.59 -16.02 -14.81
CA ILE A 28 -2.32 -14.60 -14.56
C ILE A 28 -3.58 -13.80 -14.84
N VAL A 29 -4.10 -13.16 -13.79
CA VAL A 29 -5.19 -12.18 -13.88
C VAL A 29 -4.71 -10.81 -13.40
N PHE A 30 -5.37 -9.76 -13.85
CA PHE A 30 -5.02 -8.38 -13.49
C PHE A 30 -6.06 -7.83 -12.52
N GLU A 31 -5.62 -7.50 -11.31
CA GLU A 31 -6.50 -7.02 -10.25
C GLU A 31 -6.08 -5.64 -9.75
N GLU A 32 -7.08 -4.86 -9.31
CA GLU A 32 -6.85 -3.55 -8.69
C GLU A 32 -6.49 -3.67 -7.21
N PHE A 33 -5.42 -2.99 -6.82
CA PHE A 33 -4.99 -2.84 -5.45
C PHE A 33 -4.98 -1.36 -5.05
N TYR A 34 -5.43 -1.06 -3.85
CA TYR A 34 -5.17 0.21 -3.19
C TYR A 34 -3.69 0.30 -2.85
N THR A 35 -3.06 1.40 -3.23
CA THR A 35 -1.62 1.58 -3.08
C THR A 35 -1.27 2.86 -2.35
N VAL A 36 -0.20 2.79 -1.57
CA VAL A 36 0.49 3.95 -0.99
C VAL A 36 2.00 3.73 -1.14
N TYR A 37 2.77 4.82 -1.12
CA TYR A 37 4.21 4.74 -0.92
C TYR A 37 4.64 5.65 0.23
N GLY A 38 5.69 5.24 0.94
CA GLY A 38 6.38 6.06 1.91
C GLY A 38 7.71 6.55 1.33
N LEU A 39 8.11 7.75 1.74
CA LEU A 39 9.43 8.31 1.46
C LEU A 39 10.19 8.42 2.78
N ALA A 40 11.46 8.04 2.79
CA ALA A 40 12.35 8.19 3.92
C ALA A 40 13.65 8.85 3.45
N GLY A 41 14.06 9.95 4.07
CA GLY A 41 15.39 10.51 3.84
C GLY A 41 16.45 9.58 4.42
N THR A 42 17.51 9.31 3.66
CA THR A 42 18.69 8.55 4.08
C THR A 42 19.94 9.39 3.83
N PRO A 43 21.10 9.07 4.43
CA PRO A 43 22.36 9.76 4.11
C PRO A 43 22.72 9.73 2.62
N GLU A 44 22.26 8.71 1.89
CA GLU A 44 22.50 8.50 0.46
C GLU A 44 21.38 9.08 -0.44
N GLY A 45 20.32 9.66 0.13
CA GLY A 45 19.22 10.26 -0.62
C GLY A 45 17.84 9.92 -0.08
N VAL A 46 17.00 9.26 -0.89
CA VAL A 46 15.60 8.95 -0.56
C VAL A 46 15.31 7.48 -0.79
N GLY A 47 14.93 6.78 0.28
CA GLY A 47 14.32 5.46 0.22
C GLY A 47 12.84 5.56 -0.10
N ILE A 48 12.34 4.66 -0.95
CA ILE A 48 10.93 4.58 -1.32
C ILE A 48 10.45 3.15 -1.09
N LEU A 49 9.32 3.00 -0.39
CA LEU A 49 8.69 1.70 -0.17
C LEU A 49 7.20 1.77 -0.47
N GLY A 50 6.71 0.85 -1.30
CA GLY A 50 5.30 0.73 -1.63
C GLY A 50 4.58 -0.27 -0.73
N ARG A 51 3.28 -0.04 -0.54
CA ARG A 51 2.35 -1.03 0.03
C ARG A 51 1.12 -1.14 -0.86
N ALA A 52 0.60 -2.35 -1.00
CA ALA A 52 -0.56 -2.66 -1.82
C ALA A 52 -1.55 -3.54 -1.05
N SER A 53 -2.85 -3.37 -1.27
CA SER A 53 -3.91 -4.21 -0.68
C SER A 53 -5.16 -4.23 -1.54
N GLN A 54 -5.85 -5.37 -1.64
CA GLN A 54 -7.20 -5.46 -2.25
C GLN A 54 -8.25 -4.72 -1.38
N LYS A 55 -7.93 -4.42 -0.12
CA LYS A 55 -8.79 -3.66 0.80
C LYS A 55 -8.32 -2.21 0.88
N LYS A 56 -9.21 -1.31 1.32
CA LYS A 56 -8.89 0.11 1.60
C LYS A 56 -7.91 0.32 2.76
N ILE A 57 -7.45 -0.75 3.42
CA ILE A 57 -6.43 -0.74 4.46
C ILE A 57 -5.19 -1.44 3.92
N VAL A 58 -4.08 -0.70 3.88
CA VAL A 58 -2.80 -1.11 3.28
C VAL A 58 -1.77 -1.58 4.31
N ASN A 59 -2.17 -1.71 5.57
CA ASN A 59 -1.29 -2.17 6.63
C ASN A 59 -0.89 -3.63 6.37
N VAL A 60 0.41 -3.92 6.43
CA VAL A 60 0.93 -5.28 6.24
C VAL A 60 0.33 -6.24 7.26
N ALA A 61 0.22 -5.81 8.52
CA ALA A 61 -0.44 -6.57 9.59
C ALA A 61 -1.93 -6.90 9.30
N GLN A 62 -2.57 -6.23 8.34
CA GLN A 62 -3.95 -6.47 7.92
C GLN A 62 -4.04 -7.01 6.49
N ARG A 63 -3.08 -7.86 6.10
CA ARG A 63 -2.99 -8.51 4.78
C ARG A 63 -2.63 -7.58 3.62
N GLY A 64 -2.07 -6.40 3.89
CA GLY A 64 -1.36 -5.64 2.86
C GLY A 64 -0.02 -6.31 2.51
N GLY A 65 0.43 -6.10 1.28
CA GLY A 65 1.76 -6.52 0.80
C GLY A 65 2.74 -5.36 0.73
N ILE A 66 4.03 -5.68 0.78
CA ILE A 66 5.12 -4.75 0.44
C ILE A 66 5.42 -4.89 -1.05
N VAL A 67 5.55 -3.77 -1.75
CA VAL A 67 5.89 -3.74 -3.17
C VAL A 67 7.06 -2.80 -3.44
N VAL A 68 7.87 -3.14 -4.45
CA VAL A 68 8.93 -2.28 -4.95
C VAL A 68 8.30 -1.12 -5.72
N VAL A 69 8.87 0.08 -5.58
CA VAL A 69 8.49 1.25 -6.39
C VAL A 69 9.57 1.48 -7.43
N LEU A 70 9.19 1.42 -8.71
CA LEU A 70 10.07 1.76 -9.82
C LEU A 70 9.96 3.26 -10.10
N ARG A 71 11.10 3.94 -10.15
CA ARG A 71 11.21 5.35 -10.51
C ARG A 71 11.95 5.45 -11.85
N GLY A 72 11.32 6.11 -12.83
CA GLY A 72 11.93 6.51 -14.09
C GLY A 72 12.52 7.91 -14.04
#